data_AF-I3XID0-F1
#
_entry.id   AF-I3XID0-F1
#
_cell.length_a   1.000
_cell.length_b   1.000
_cell.length_c   1.000
_cell.angle_alpha   90.00
_cell.angle_beta   90.00
_cell.angle_gamma   90.00
#
_symmetry.space_group_name_H-M   'P 1'
#
loop_
_entity.id
_entity.type
_entity.pdbx_description
1 polymer ?
#
loop_
_entity_poly.entity_id
_entity_poly.type
_entity_poly.pdbx_seq_one_letter_code
_entity_poly.pdbx_strand_id
1 'polypeptide(L)'
;RYPHATKIFVNGVWVGVHQDPKHLVNQVLDTRRKSYLQYEVSLVREIRDQEFKIFSDAGRVMRPVFTVQQEDDAETGINKGHLVLTKELVNRLAKEQAEPPEDP
;
A
#
# COMPACT_ATOMS: atom_id res chain seq x y z
N ARG A 1 28.54 -10.69 -3.04
CA ARG A 1 28.31 -9.23 -2.85
C ARG A 1 27.24 -8.83 -3.86
N TYR A 2 26.15 -8.17 -3.46
CA TYR A 2 25.01 -7.86 -4.34
C TYR A 2 25.08 -6.39 -4.79
N PRO A 3 25.68 -6.09 -5.97
CA PRO A 3 25.94 -4.71 -6.41
C PRO A 3 24.68 -3.90 -6.74
N HIS A 4 23.51 -4.57 -6.83
CA HIS A 4 22.23 -3.94 -7.15
C HIS A 4 21.18 -4.12 -6.04
N ALA A 5 21.60 -4.54 -4.84
CA ALA A 5 20.67 -4.66 -3.72
C ALA A 5 20.22 -3.28 -3.25
N THR A 6 18.93 -3.17 -2.92
CA THR A 6 18.32 -1.95 -2.39
C THR A 6 18.51 -1.89 -0.88
N LYS A 7 19.01 -0.76 -0.38
CA LYS A 7 19.13 -0.47 1.05
C LYS A 7 17.75 -0.23 1.65
N ILE A 8 17.50 -0.79 2.82
CA ILE A 8 16.24 -0.61 3.55
C ILE A 8 16.49 0.29 4.75
N PHE A 9 15.71 1.36 4.85
CA PHE A 9 15.74 2.29 5.97
C PHE A 9 14.41 2.29 6.72
N VAL A 10 14.48 2.36 8.05
CA VAL A 10 13.31 2.54 8.92
C VAL A 10 13.58 3.74 9.82
N ASN A 11 12.78 4.80 9.70
CA ASN A 11 12.95 6.07 10.43
C ASN A 11 14.40 6.60 10.35
N GLY A 12 15.01 6.51 9.17
CA GLY A 12 16.39 6.95 8.91
C GLY A 12 17.48 5.95 9.31
N VAL A 13 17.16 4.88 10.03
CA VAL A 13 18.12 3.83 10.40
C VAL A 13 18.25 2.82 9.25
N TRP A 14 19.47 2.57 8.78
CA TRP A 14 19.74 1.50 7.83
C TRP A 14 19.66 0.13 8.51
N VAL A 15 18.71 -0.71 8.10
CA VAL A 15 18.46 -2.03 8.73
C VAL A 15 18.97 -3.21 7.91
N GLY A 16 19.20 -3.03 6.61
CA GLY A 16 19.68 -4.11 5.74
C GLY A 16 19.55 -3.83 4.25
N VAL A 17 19.67 -4.89 3.45
CA VAL A 17 19.55 -4.82 1.98
C VAL A 17 18.65 -5.92 1.46
N HIS A 18 17.96 -5.68 0.34
CA HIS A 18 17.15 -6.69 -0.34
C HIS A 18 17.47 -6.73 -1.84
N GLN A 19 17.50 -7.92 -2.42
CA GLN A 19 17.86 -8.13 -3.83
C GLN A 19 16.71 -7.83 -4.78
N ASP A 20 15.48 -8.09 -4.35
CA ASP A 20 14.26 -7.79 -5.11
C ASP A 20 13.42 -6.72 -4.41
N PRO A 21 13.74 -5.43 -4.58
CA PRO A 21 12.97 -4.36 -3.95
C PRO A 21 11.54 -4.24 -4.50
N LYS A 22 11.27 -4.70 -5.73
CA LYS A 22 9.94 -4.59 -6.33
C LYS A 22 8.98 -5.51 -5.59
N HIS A 23 9.39 -6.76 -5.37
CA HIS A 23 8.60 -7.72 -4.61
C HIS A 23 8.38 -7.27 -3.16
N LEU A 24 9.44 -6.84 -2.47
CA LEU A 24 9.35 -6.35 -1.09
C LEU A 24 8.37 -5.18 -0.96
N VAL A 25 8.47 -4.18 -1.83
CA VAL A 25 7.59 -3.00 -1.78
C VAL A 25 6.13 -3.40 -1.97
N ASN A 26 5.84 -4.32 -2.90
CA ASN A 26 4.49 -4.80 -3.12
C ASN A 26 3.92 -5.52 -1.88
N GLN A 27 4.71 -6.37 -1.22
CA GLN A 27 4.27 -7.07 0.00
C GLN A 27 4.01 -6.11 1.17
N VAL A 28 4.89 -5.14 1.41
CA VAL A 28 4.71 -4.17 2.49
C VAL A 28 3.53 -3.23 2.20
N LEU A 29 3.34 -2.84 0.94
CA LEU A 29 2.19 -2.05 0.52
C LEU A 29 0.86 -2.83 0.70
N ASP A 30 0.83 -4.11 0.35
CA ASP A 30 -0.32 -4.99 0.56
C ASP A 30 -0.66 -5.13 2.06
N THR A 31 0.37 -5.33 2.88
CA THR A 31 0.25 -5.38 4.35
C THR A 31 -0.39 -4.08 4.90
N ARG A 32 0.00 -2.92 4.37
CA ARG A 32 -0.62 -1.63 4.71
C ARG A 32 -2.07 -1.52 4.26
N ARG A 33 -2.39 -1.98 3.03
CA ARG A 33 -3.75 -1.92 2.47
C ARG A 33 -4.73 -2.84 3.21
N LYS A 34 -4.23 -3.98 3.70
CA LYS A 34 -4.98 -4.92 4.54
C LYS A 34 -5.05 -4.51 6.02
N SER A 35 -4.52 -3.33 6.38
CA SER A 35 -4.49 -2.79 7.74
C SER A 35 -3.68 -3.60 8.76
N TYR A 36 -2.86 -4.58 8.33
CA TYR A 36 -1.87 -5.23 9.21
C TYR A 36 -0.75 -4.26 9.62
N LEU A 37 -0.46 -3.30 8.76
CA LEU A 37 0.43 -2.17 9.02
C LEU A 37 -0.40 -0.88 8.97
N GLN A 38 -0.20 0.01 9.94
CA GLN A 38 -1.00 1.23 10.07
C GLN A 38 -0.93 2.09 8.80
N TYR A 39 -2.07 2.67 8.40
CA TYR A 39 -2.18 3.49 7.18
C TYR A 39 -1.25 4.73 7.21
N GLU A 40 -0.89 5.18 8.41
CA GLU A 40 0.00 6.32 8.64
C GLU A 40 1.46 6.03 8.29
N VAL A 41 1.84 4.76 8.14
CA VAL A 41 3.20 4.39 7.74
C VAL A 41 3.42 4.75 6.27
N SER A 42 4.44 5.57 6.01
CA SER A 42 4.85 5.93 4.65
C SER A 42 5.90 4.97 4.14
N LEU A 43 5.71 4.54 2.90
CA LEU A 43 6.57 3.62 2.17
C LEU A 43 7.07 4.36 0.93
N VAL A 44 8.37 4.62 0.85
CA VAL A 44 8.98 5.38 -0.24
C VAL A 44 10.06 4.55 -0.91
N ARG A 45 9.93 4.31 -2.21
CA ARG A 45 10.92 3.59 -3.01
C ARG A 45 11.69 4.57 -3.89
N GLU A 46 12.94 4.84 -3.53
CA GLU A 46 13.87 5.65 -4.31
C GLU A 46 14.66 4.75 -5.27
N ILE A 47 14.21 4.67 -6.52
CA ILE A 47 14.75 3.71 -7.49
C ILE A 47 16.19 4.06 -7.88
N ARG A 48 16.50 5.36 -8.04
CA ARG A 48 17.81 5.85 -8.49
C ARG A 48 18.89 5.61 -7.44
N ASP A 49 18.57 5.88 -6.18
CA ASP A 49 19.50 5.75 -5.06
C ASP A 49 19.53 4.33 -4.46
N GLN A 50 18.69 3.44 -5.02
CA GLN A 50 18.48 2.07 -4.55
C GLN A 50 18.15 2.03 -3.07
N GLU A 51 17.13 2.81 -2.67
CA GLU A 51 16.65 2.87 -1.28
C GLU A 51 15.16 2.56 -1.19
N PHE A 52 14.80 1.86 -0.13
CA PHE A 52 13.42 1.71 0.31
C PHE A 52 13.32 2.24 1.75
N LYS A 53 12.52 3.28 1.94
CA LYS A 53 12.40 4.00 3.21
C LYS A 53 11.02 3.80 3.79
N ILE A 54 10.99 3.43 5.07
CA ILE A 54 9.77 3.23 5.86
C ILE A 54 9.78 4.28 6.96
N PHE A 55 8.70 5.05 7.06
CA PHE A 55 8.52 6.07 8.08
C PHE A 55 7.28 5.76 8.90
N SER A 56 7.46 5.61 10.21
CA SER A 56 6.40 5.35 11.19
C SER A 56 6.33 6.43 12.27
N ASP A 57 7.07 7.51 12.11
CA ASP A 57 7.08 8.67 12.99
C ASP A 57 5.82 9.53 12.82
N ALA A 58 5.49 10.30 13.86
CA ALA A 58 4.37 11.24 13.86
C ALA A 58 4.73 12.56 13.16
N GLY A 59 3.72 13.36 12.80
CA GLY A 59 3.89 14.72 12.29
C GLY A 59 3.90 14.87 10.77
N ARG A 60 3.79 13.76 10.02
CA ARG A 60 3.61 13.80 8.55
C ARG A 60 2.16 14.18 8.20
N VAL A 61 1.99 15.11 7.27
CA VAL A 61 0.67 15.46 6.73
C VAL A 61 0.23 14.41 5.72
N MET A 62 -1.03 13.99 5.77
CA MET A 62 -1.61 13.00 4.86
C MET A 62 -2.70 13.59 3.98
N ARG A 63 -2.83 13.05 2.76
CA ARG A 63 -3.93 13.33 1.84
C ARG A 63 -4.45 12.00 1.27
N PRO A 64 -5.63 11.52 1.69
CA PRO A 64 -6.23 10.32 1.13
C PRO A 64 -6.46 10.47 -0.38
N VAL A 65 -6.21 9.40 -1.13
CA VAL A 65 -6.41 9.33 -2.59
C VAL A 65 -7.03 7.99 -2.96
N PHE A 66 -7.75 7.94 -4.07
CA PHE A 66 -8.21 6.67 -4.62
C PHE A 66 -7.06 5.89 -5.27
N THR A 67 -7.08 4.57 -5.09
CA THR A 67 -6.07 3.69 -5.68
C THR A 67 -6.49 3.29 -7.09
N VAL A 68 -5.53 3.36 -8.02
CA VAL A 68 -5.64 2.80 -9.37
C VAL A 68 -4.97 1.44 -9.39
N GLN A 69 -5.65 0.46 -9.99
CA GLN A 69 -5.18 -0.90 -10.13
C GLN A 69 -3.95 -0.95 -11.04
N GLN A 70 -2.87 -1.60 -10.58
CA GLN A 70 -1.57 -1.58 -11.26
C GLN A 70 -1.36 -2.76 -12.21
N GLU A 71 -2.06 -3.87 -11.97
CA GLU A 71 -2.00 -5.13 -12.73
C GLU A 71 -3.40 -5.70 -12.84
N ASP A 72 -3.70 -6.51 -13.86
CA ASP A 72 -5.02 -7.12 -13.99
C ASP A 72 -5.29 -8.05 -12.80
N ASP A 73 -6.41 -7.83 -12.13
CA ASP A 73 -6.80 -8.59 -10.96
C ASP A 73 -7.94 -9.55 -11.33
N ALA A 74 -7.62 -10.84 -11.41
CA ALA A 74 -8.57 -11.88 -11.76
C ALA A 74 -9.59 -12.16 -10.64
N GLU A 75 -9.26 -11.88 -9.38
CA GLU A 75 -10.16 -12.12 -8.25
C GLU A 75 -11.25 -11.05 -8.19
N THR A 76 -10.88 -9.79 -8.38
CA THR A 76 -11.84 -8.67 -8.37
C THR A 76 -12.41 -8.36 -9.75
N GLY A 77 -11.80 -8.88 -10.82
CA GLY A 77 -12.16 -8.59 -12.20
C GLY A 77 -11.77 -7.17 -12.65
N ILE A 78 -10.96 -6.46 -11.87
CA ILE A 78 -10.55 -5.08 -12.16
C ILE A 78 -9.31 -5.09 -13.04
N ASN A 79 -9.46 -4.57 -14.26
CA ASN A 79 -8.34 -4.41 -15.18
C ASN A 79 -7.37 -3.31 -14.73
N LYS A 80 -6.11 -3.44 -15.10
CA LYS A 80 -5.08 -2.42 -14.91
C LYS A 80 -5.57 -1.05 -15.41
N GLY A 81 -5.26 0.00 -14.63
CA GLY A 81 -5.59 1.38 -14.96
C GLY A 81 -6.98 1.84 -14.49
N HIS A 82 -7.81 0.93 -13.96
CA HIS A 82 -9.11 1.29 -13.40
C HIS A 82 -9.01 1.62 -11.91
N LEU A 83 -9.98 2.38 -11.39
CA LEU A 83 -10.09 2.63 -9.96
C LEU A 83 -10.47 1.34 -9.22
N VAL A 84 -9.85 1.11 -8.07
CA VAL A 84 -10.26 0.04 -7.16
C VAL A 84 -11.64 0.33 -6.56
N LEU A 85 -12.00 1.62 -6.41
CA LEU A 85 -13.33 2.03 -6.01
C LEU A 85 -14.29 1.95 -7.20
N THR A 86 -15.18 0.95 -7.20
CA THR A 86 -16.21 0.77 -8.23
C THR A 86 -17.58 1.27 -7.75
N LYS A 87 -18.53 1.46 -8.69
CA LYS A 87 -19.90 1.87 -8.35
C LYS A 87 -20.65 0.79 -7.57
N GLU A 88 -20.35 -0.48 -7.84
CA GLU A 88 -20.88 -1.62 -7.09
C GLU A 88 -20.44 -1.56 -5.62
N LEU A 89 -19.17 -1.24 -5.35
CA LEU A 89 -18.66 -1.05 -3.97
C LEU A 89 -19.36 0.14 -3.29
N VAL A 90 -19.51 1.27 -3.97
CA VAL A 90 -20.21 2.45 -3.42
C VAL A 90 -21.66 2.13 -3.07
N ASN A 91 -22.39 1.46 -3.96
CA ASN A 91 -23.79 1.10 -3.73
C ASN A 91 -23.94 0.09 -2.60
N ARG A 92 -23.03 -0.88 -2.49
CA ARG A 92 -23.00 -1.84 -1.38
C ARG A 92 -22.78 -1.15 -0.03
N LEU A 93 -21.79 -0.26 0.07
CA LEU A 93 -21.56 0.51 1.29
C LEU A 93 -22.76 1.41 1.65
N ALA A 94 -23.40 2.03 0.65
CA ALA A 94 -24.60 2.83 0.87
C ALA A 94 -25.78 1.99 1.41
N LYS A 95 -25.91 0.75 0.92
CA LYS A 95 -26.91 -0.20 1.43
C LYS A 95 -26.61 -0.65 2.86
N GLU A 96 -25.37 -1.05 3.15
CA GLU A 96 -24.93 -1.42 4.51
C GLU A 96 -25.15 -0.30 5.52
N GLN A 97 -24.99 0.96 5.10
CA GLN A 97 -25.25 2.12 5.96
C GLN A 97 -26.75 2.40 6.17
N ALA A 98 -27.59 2.11 5.18
CA ALA A 98 -29.04 2.28 5.27
C ALA A 98 -29.73 1.15 6.04
N GLU A 99 -29.18 -0.05 5.97
CA GLU A 99 -29.65 -1.28 6.64
C GLU A 99 -28.54 -1.77 7.59
N PRO A 100 -28.28 -1.08 8.71
CA PRO A 100 -27.27 -1.53 9.65
C PRO A 100 -27.63 -2.92 10.19
N PRO A 101 -26.66 -3.83 10.39
CA PRO A 101 -26.91 -5.12 11.00
C PRO A 101 -27.57 -4.97 12.37
N GLU A 102 -28.46 -5.89 12.74
CA GLU A 102 -29.11 -5.87 14.06
C GLU A 102 -28.12 -6.07 15.23
N ASP A 103 -26.95 -6.66 14.97
CA ASP A 103 -25.87 -6.81 15.94
C ASP A 103 -24.61 -6.02 15.53
N PRO A 104 -24.03 -5.20 16.44
CA PRO A 104 -22.87 -4.34 16.18
C PRO A 104 -21.52 -5.06 16.10
#